data_AF-A0A3N1S9M2-F1
#
_entry.id   AF-A0A3N1S9M2-F1
#
_cell.length_a   1.000
_cell.length_b   1.000
_cell.length_c   1.000
_cell.angle_alpha   90.00
_cell.angle_beta   90.00
_cell.angle_gamma   90.00
#
_symmetry.space_group_name_H-M   'P 1'
#
loop_
_entity.id
_entity.type
_entity.pdbx_description
1 polymer ?
#
loop_
_entity_poly.entity_id
_entity_poly.type
_entity_poly.pdbx_seq_one_letter_code
_entity_poly.pdbx_strand_id
1 'polypeptide(L)'
;MATDIKGTTHAVEACAVMKLLPRRPRLLALGEPTHGAGTVLDARNKLFRQLVEQEGYRTIAIESDCLMGLLVDAYVTSGTGTLDEVMEHGFSHEWGAFAGNRELVRWMRAHNEDRPASERVRFSGFDGPLEITGAASPRQALTSLHAYLSAHTDTDLLPCAAGTLDRLLGSDEQWAEPAAMMDPARSFGRSAEARELRLLTDDLVALLDARTPQLIASDSHEGLHLARLYGRTAVGLLRYHFWMADTSPSRLPWLMSLRDSMMAANLLALAEQGPALVNAHNGHLQRDRSTTRMSGRPLEWWSAGALVDTRLGEEYAFLATVLGTMPHHGVSTPPPDSLEGLLYALPDDSRVVDAAGLAAALGGTRPAPRVSPYYGYSPLDPAHLDRIDGLVFVKDVPQS
;
A
#
# COMPACT_ATOMS: atom_id res chain seq x y z
N MET A 1 35.00 -5.94 -18.37
CA MET A 1 34.41 -5.03 -19.38
C MET A 1 33.29 -4.30 -18.68
N ALA A 2 33.23 -2.96 -18.76
CA ALA A 2 32.08 -2.24 -18.21
C ALA A 2 30.87 -2.57 -19.09
N THR A 3 29.84 -3.17 -18.50
CA THR A 3 28.56 -3.41 -19.19
C THR A 3 27.99 -2.04 -19.58
N ASP A 4 27.85 -1.76 -20.87
CA ASP A 4 27.27 -0.49 -21.32
C ASP A 4 25.75 -0.54 -21.15
N ILE A 5 25.27 0.14 -20.11
CA ILE A 5 23.84 0.21 -19.76
C ILE A 5 23.24 1.58 -20.07
N LYS A 6 23.96 2.50 -20.73
CA LYS A 6 23.46 3.86 -20.97
C LYS A 6 22.18 3.89 -21.79
N GLY A 7 22.08 2.99 -22.77
CA GLY A 7 20.92 2.86 -23.66
C GLY A 7 19.64 2.40 -22.98
N THR A 8 19.70 1.93 -21.73
CA THR A 8 18.53 1.44 -20.98
C THR A 8 17.95 2.50 -20.04
N THR A 9 18.48 3.72 -20.06
CA THR A 9 18.12 4.77 -19.09
C THR A 9 17.45 5.98 -19.74
N HIS A 10 16.47 6.54 -19.04
CA HIS A 10 15.64 7.65 -19.48
C HIS A 10 15.42 8.66 -18.33
N ALA A 11 14.97 9.87 -18.66
CA ALA A 11 14.54 10.84 -17.65
C ALA A 11 13.33 10.31 -16.85
N VAL A 12 13.22 10.70 -15.58
CA VAL A 12 12.08 10.36 -14.71
C VAL A 12 10.86 11.18 -15.11
N GLU A 13 10.16 10.70 -16.14
CA GLU A 13 9.02 11.38 -16.76
C GLU A 13 7.94 10.34 -17.12
N ALA A 14 6.66 10.74 -17.06
CA ALA A 14 5.52 9.84 -17.34
C ALA A 14 5.64 9.16 -18.72
N CYS A 15 6.04 9.92 -19.75
CA CYS A 15 6.19 9.39 -21.10
C CYS A 15 7.30 8.34 -21.22
N ALA A 16 8.35 8.41 -20.40
CA ALA A 16 9.40 7.40 -20.36
C ALA A 16 8.87 6.11 -19.72
N VAL A 17 8.16 6.23 -18.58
CA VAL A 17 7.52 5.09 -17.91
C VAL A 17 6.52 4.40 -18.84
N MET A 18 5.62 5.15 -19.49
CA MET A 18 4.63 4.56 -20.39
C MET A 18 5.24 3.85 -21.61
N LYS A 19 6.43 4.28 -22.07
CA LYS A 19 7.14 3.60 -23.17
C LYS A 19 7.76 2.26 -22.76
N LEU A 20 8.02 2.05 -21.46
CA LEU A 20 8.51 0.76 -20.96
C LEU A 20 7.40 -0.30 -20.90
N LEU A 21 6.15 0.15 -20.76
CA LEU A 21 5.03 -0.74 -20.51
C LEU A 21 4.35 -1.12 -21.83
N PRO A 22 3.94 -2.38 -22.02
CA PRO A 22 3.27 -2.82 -23.25
C PRO A 22 1.92 -2.16 -23.46
N ARG A 23 1.29 -1.70 -22.37
CA ARG A 23 0.02 -0.98 -22.32
C ARG A 23 -0.08 -0.21 -21.01
N ARG A 24 -1.01 0.74 -20.95
CA ARG A 24 -1.30 1.45 -19.70
C ARG A 24 -1.88 0.47 -18.67
N PRO A 25 -1.23 0.26 -17.51
CA PRO A 25 -1.72 -0.66 -16.49
C PRO A 25 -2.88 -0.03 -15.71
N ARG A 26 -3.79 -0.87 -15.19
CA ARG A 26 -4.82 -0.46 -14.24
C ARG A 26 -4.22 -0.10 -12.88
N LEU A 27 -3.11 -0.74 -12.51
CA LEU A 27 -2.33 -0.38 -11.33
C LEU A 27 -0.87 -0.15 -11.72
N LEU A 28 -0.42 1.09 -11.57
CA LEU A 28 0.99 1.45 -11.72
C LEU A 28 1.60 1.67 -10.33
N ALA A 29 2.38 0.71 -9.88
CA ALA A 29 3.00 0.69 -8.57
C ALA A 29 4.43 1.23 -8.62
N LEU A 30 4.73 2.23 -7.80
CA LEU A 30 6.06 2.77 -7.59
C LEU A 30 6.50 2.46 -6.16
N GLY A 31 7.45 1.53 -6.05
CA GLY A 31 8.01 1.15 -4.77
C GLY A 31 9.04 2.15 -4.23
N GLU A 32 9.34 2.08 -2.94
CA GLU A 32 10.48 2.75 -2.31
C GLU A 32 11.31 1.76 -1.48
N PRO A 33 12.64 1.87 -1.45
CA PRO A 33 13.49 0.93 -0.71
C PRO A 33 13.72 1.34 0.74
N THR A 34 13.20 2.50 1.14
CA THR A 34 13.24 3.04 2.51
C THR A 34 12.14 4.10 2.64
N HIS A 35 11.53 4.20 3.81
CA HIS A 35 10.47 5.17 4.06
C HIS A 35 11.03 6.54 4.45
N GLY A 36 10.31 7.60 4.08
CA GLY A 36 10.60 8.97 4.53
C GLY A 36 11.77 9.68 3.84
N ALA A 37 12.38 9.06 2.81
CA ALA A 37 13.43 9.70 2.02
C ALA A 37 12.86 10.85 1.17
N GLY A 38 13.12 12.10 1.55
CA GLY A 38 12.54 13.29 0.90
C GLY A 38 12.73 13.32 -0.62
N THR A 39 13.95 13.04 -1.11
CA THR A 39 14.21 13.03 -2.56
C THR A 39 13.45 11.94 -3.31
N VAL A 40 13.16 10.80 -2.67
CA VAL A 40 12.34 9.73 -3.25
C VAL A 40 10.88 10.16 -3.32
N LEU A 41 10.36 10.76 -2.24
CA LEU A 41 8.98 11.27 -2.20
C LEU A 41 8.76 12.43 -3.18
N ASP A 42 9.76 13.29 -3.37
CA ASP A 42 9.72 14.39 -4.35
C ASP A 42 9.71 13.86 -5.79
N ALA A 43 10.56 12.86 -6.08
CA ALA A 43 10.58 12.19 -7.39
C ALA A 43 9.24 11.49 -7.68
N ARG A 44 8.70 10.75 -6.70
CA ARG A 44 7.36 10.16 -6.76
C ARG A 44 6.31 11.22 -7.06
N ASN A 45 6.30 12.32 -6.30
CA ASN A 45 5.32 13.38 -6.47
C ASN A 45 5.38 13.96 -7.88
N LYS A 46 6.57 14.33 -8.37
CA LYS A 46 6.74 14.86 -9.73
C LYS A 46 6.20 13.88 -10.77
N LEU A 47 6.55 12.59 -10.66
CA LEU A 47 6.09 11.56 -11.58
C LEU A 47 4.56 11.35 -11.52
N PHE A 48 3.98 11.26 -10.32
CA PHE A 48 2.55 11.06 -10.13
C PHE A 48 1.73 12.22 -10.70
N ARG A 49 2.18 13.47 -10.51
CA ARG A 49 1.55 14.66 -11.11
C ARG A 49 1.48 14.54 -12.63
N GLN A 50 2.58 14.16 -13.27
CA GLN A 50 2.61 13.96 -14.71
C GLN A 50 1.71 12.81 -15.18
N LEU A 51 1.69 11.68 -14.45
CA LEU A 51 0.84 10.55 -14.78
C LEU A 51 -0.66 10.88 -14.66
N VAL A 52 -1.03 11.70 -13.68
CA VAL A 52 -2.39 12.24 -13.58
C VAL A 52 -2.69 13.16 -14.76
N GLU A 53 -1.83 14.15 -15.02
CA GLU A 53 -2.07 15.22 -15.98
C GLU A 53 -2.01 14.75 -17.45
N GLN A 54 -1.16 13.77 -17.76
CA GLN A 54 -0.85 13.33 -19.13
C GLN A 54 -1.45 11.96 -19.45
N GLU A 55 -1.52 11.07 -18.45
CA GLU A 55 -1.91 9.67 -18.64
C GLU A 55 -3.28 9.33 -18.02
N GLY A 56 -3.97 10.31 -17.44
CA GLY A 56 -5.37 10.18 -17.01
C GLY A 56 -5.60 9.27 -15.81
N TYR A 57 -4.58 8.99 -15.01
CA TYR A 57 -4.76 8.36 -13.69
C TYR A 57 -5.56 9.28 -12.76
N ARG A 58 -6.49 8.72 -12.00
CA ARG A 58 -7.40 9.50 -11.12
C ARG A 58 -7.40 9.06 -9.67
N THR A 59 -6.67 8.02 -9.31
CA THR A 59 -6.55 7.57 -7.92
C THR A 59 -5.08 7.47 -7.56
N ILE A 60 -4.71 8.02 -6.39
CA ILE A 60 -3.39 7.84 -5.79
C ILE A 60 -3.57 7.07 -4.49
N ALA A 61 -2.99 5.87 -4.44
CA ALA A 61 -3.05 4.97 -3.31
C ALA A 61 -1.69 4.93 -2.59
N ILE A 62 -1.67 5.17 -1.28
CA ILE A 62 -0.47 5.14 -0.44
C ILE A 62 -0.59 4.00 0.56
N GLU A 63 0.54 3.38 0.95
CA GLU A 63 0.66 2.29 1.93
C GLU A 63 0.32 2.74 3.36
N SER A 64 -0.85 3.33 3.52
CA SER A 64 -1.38 3.85 4.77
C SER A 64 -2.78 3.29 5.00
N ASP A 65 -3.24 3.38 6.24
CA ASP A 65 -4.54 2.88 6.68
C ASP A 65 -5.67 3.35 5.73
N CYS A 66 -6.37 2.37 5.17
CA CYS A 66 -7.47 2.57 4.22
C CYS A 66 -8.66 3.35 4.79
N LEU A 67 -8.89 3.31 6.11
CA LEU A 67 -9.95 4.07 6.77
C LEU A 67 -9.49 5.48 7.13
N MET A 68 -8.23 5.67 7.57
CA MET A 68 -7.67 7.01 7.78
C MET A 68 -7.60 7.79 6.47
N GLY A 69 -7.27 7.13 5.36
CA GLY A 69 -7.21 7.74 4.04
C GLY A 69 -8.52 8.37 3.56
N LEU A 70 -9.68 7.97 4.12
CA LEU A 70 -10.97 8.60 3.84
C LEU A 70 -10.98 10.08 4.24
N LEU A 71 -10.28 10.45 5.32
CA LEU A 71 -10.15 11.84 5.77
C LEU A 71 -9.38 12.68 4.75
N VAL A 72 -8.27 12.14 4.23
CA VAL A 72 -7.46 12.79 3.19
C VAL A 72 -8.28 12.93 1.90
N ASP A 73 -8.99 11.88 1.50
CA ASP A 73 -9.83 11.90 0.30
C ASP A 73 -10.95 12.94 0.39
N ALA A 74 -11.62 13.04 1.55
CA ALA A 74 -12.62 14.08 1.81
C ALA A 74 -12.01 15.48 1.71
N TYR A 75 -10.81 15.71 2.25
CA TYR A 75 -10.13 17.00 2.11
C TYR A 75 -9.81 17.33 0.65
N VAL A 76 -9.19 16.41 -0.11
CA VAL A 76 -8.78 16.71 -1.49
C VAL A 76 -9.98 16.88 -2.42
N THR A 77 -11.09 16.19 -2.20
CA THR A 77 -12.27 16.22 -3.08
C THR A 77 -13.28 17.30 -2.74
N SER A 78 -13.48 17.57 -1.44
CA SER A 78 -14.55 18.45 -0.94
C SER A 78 -14.02 19.67 -0.17
N GLY A 79 -12.75 19.67 0.24
CA GLY A 79 -12.19 20.71 1.10
C GLY A 79 -12.63 20.60 2.57
N THR A 80 -13.11 19.43 2.99
CA THR A 80 -13.51 19.19 4.39
C THR A 80 -12.28 19.13 5.29
N GLY A 81 -12.30 19.88 6.41
CA GLY A 81 -11.19 19.99 7.36
C GLY A 81 -10.04 20.88 6.87
N THR A 82 -8.94 20.88 7.61
CA THR A 82 -7.72 21.62 7.28
C THR A 82 -6.59 20.70 6.84
N LEU A 83 -5.59 21.25 6.13
CA LEU A 83 -4.41 20.47 5.74
C LEU A 83 -3.70 19.89 6.98
N ASP A 84 -3.60 20.64 8.07
CA ASP A 84 -2.91 20.18 9.28
C ASP A 84 -3.63 19.00 9.92
N GLU A 85 -4.95 19.08 10.09
CA GLU A 85 -5.77 17.98 10.64
C GLU A 85 -5.67 16.71 9.80
N VAL A 86 -5.72 16.82 8.46
CA VAL A 86 -5.63 15.64 7.60
C VAL A 86 -4.23 15.04 7.54
N MET A 87 -3.18 15.86 7.68
CA MET A 87 -1.83 15.32 7.80
C MET A 87 -1.66 14.62 9.15
N GLU A 88 -2.26 15.12 10.23
CA GLU A 88 -2.13 14.52 11.57
C GLU A 88 -2.92 13.21 11.72
N HIS A 89 -4.11 13.13 11.12
CA HIS A 89 -5.05 12.03 11.38
C HIS A 89 -5.41 11.18 10.15
N GLY A 90 -4.99 11.59 8.96
CA GLY A 90 -5.30 10.91 7.70
C GLY A 90 -4.27 9.87 7.26
N PHE A 91 -3.20 9.68 8.04
CA PHE A 91 -2.11 8.77 7.74
C PHE A 91 -1.75 7.93 8.98
N SER A 92 -1.56 6.62 8.76
CA SER A 92 -0.86 5.71 9.69
C SER A 92 0.67 5.88 9.62
N HIS A 93 1.38 5.20 10.52
CA HIS A 93 2.85 5.13 10.56
C HIS A 93 3.55 6.50 10.69
N GLU A 94 2.84 7.52 11.18
CA GLU A 94 3.32 8.91 11.28
C GLU A 94 3.72 9.53 9.94
N TRP A 95 3.31 8.93 8.82
CA TRP A 95 3.70 9.38 7.47
C TRP A 95 3.15 10.74 7.08
N GLY A 96 2.20 11.25 7.87
CA GLY A 96 1.75 12.62 7.78
C GLY A 96 2.84 13.67 8.09
N ALA A 97 3.87 13.28 8.86
CA ALA A 97 5.01 14.13 9.17
C ALA A 97 5.97 14.31 7.97
N PHE A 98 5.86 13.45 6.94
CA PHE A 98 6.74 13.55 5.78
C PHE A 98 6.30 14.69 4.86
N ALA A 99 7.20 15.66 4.63
CA ALA A 99 6.96 16.82 3.78
C ALA A 99 6.47 16.43 2.38
N GLY A 100 7.04 15.36 1.79
CA GLY A 100 6.60 14.85 0.50
C GLY A 100 5.13 14.40 0.46
N ASN A 101 4.59 13.83 1.54
CA ASN A 101 3.17 13.46 1.59
C ASN A 101 2.29 14.71 1.76
N ARG A 102 2.70 15.68 2.58
CA ARG A 102 2.00 16.97 2.70
C ARG A 102 1.93 17.70 1.36
N GLU A 103 3.03 17.72 0.61
CA GLU A 103 3.12 18.32 -0.72
C GLU A 103 2.28 17.60 -1.78
N LEU A 104 2.12 16.28 -1.65
CA LEU A 104 1.21 15.51 -2.49
C LEU A 104 -0.24 15.91 -2.22
N VAL A 105 -0.68 15.87 -0.96
CA VAL A 105 -2.06 16.21 -0.55
C VAL A 105 -2.42 17.65 -0.92
N ARG A 106 -1.50 18.60 -0.68
CA ARG A 106 -1.66 20.00 -1.08
C ARG A 106 -1.86 20.15 -2.58
N TRP A 107 -1.05 19.47 -3.39
CA TRP A 107 -1.21 19.50 -4.85
C TRP A 107 -2.51 18.83 -5.30
N MET A 108 -2.90 17.69 -4.73
CA MET A 108 -4.16 17.00 -5.08
C MET A 108 -5.36 17.91 -4.83
N ARG A 109 -5.38 18.61 -3.69
CA ARG A 109 -6.41 19.60 -3.39
C ARG A 109 -6.46 20.72 -4.44
N ALA A 110 -5.33 21.36 -4.72
CA ALA A 110 -5.25 22.43 -5.71
C ALA A 110 -5.63 21.96 -7.13
N HIS A 111 -5.25 20.73 -7.50
CA HIS A 111 -5.60 20.13 -8.79
C HIS A 111 -7.12 19.94 -8.93
N ASN A 112 -7.84 19.71 -7.84
CA ASN A 112 -9.27 19.42 -7.81
C ASN A 112 -10.19 20.65 -7.74
N GLU A 113 -9.69 21.82 -7.33
CA GLU A 113 -10.53 22.98 -6.97
C GLU A 113 -11.52 23.41 -8.06
N ASP A 114 -11.09 23.43 -9.32
CA ASP A 114 -11.92 23.86 -10.45
C ASP A 114 -12.39 22.71 -11.35
N ARG A 115 -12.24 21.46 -10.89
CA ARG A 115 -12.57 20.27 -11.69
C ARG A 115 -13.95 19.69 -11.34
N PRO A 116 -14.70 19.19 -12.34
CA PRO A 116 -15.90 18.40 -12.08
C PRO A 116 -15.53 17.10 -11.35
N ALA A 117 -16.46 16.54 -10.58
CA ALA A 117 -16.22 15.36 -9.75
C ALA A 117 -15.63 14.17 -10.53
N SER A 118 -16.03 13.97 -11.79
CA SER A 118 -15.53 12.92 -12.68
C SER A 118 -14.06 13.09 -13.10
N GLU A 119 -13.49 14.27 -12.91
CA GLU A 119 -12.08 14.58 -13.20
C GLU A 119 -11.25 14.81 -11.94
N ARG A 120 -11.83 14.71 -10.75
CA ARG A 120 -11.06 14.89 -9.53
C ARG A 120 -10.16 13.69 -9.28
N VAL A 121 -8.96 13.96 -8.79
CA VAL A 121 -8.07 12.93 -8.26
C VAL A 121 -8.56 12.54 -6.86
N ARG A 122 -8.65 11.25 -6.61
CA ARG A 122 -9.00 10.65 -5.32
C ARG A 122 -7.75 10.17 -4.59
N PHE A 123 -7.78 10.23 -3.27
CA PHE A 123 -6.78 9.64 -2.39
C PHE A 123 -7.30 8.31 -1.83
N SER A 124 -6.41 7.33 -1.64
CA SER A 124 -6.74 6.11 -0.90
C SER A 124 -5.56 5.70 -0.02
N GLY A 125 -5.82 5.37 1.24
CA GLY A 125 -4.99 4.39 1.93
C GLY A 125 -5.33 3.01 1.37
N PHE A 126 -4.35 2.11 1.23
CA PHE A 126 -4.64 0.73 0.83
C PHE A 126 -4.19 -0.31 1.85
N ASP A 127 -3.49 0.10 2.92
CA ASP A 127 -3.15 -0.80 4.02
C ASP A 127 -4.35 -1.03 4.95
N GLY A 128 -4.33 -2.13 5.69
CA GLY A 128 -5.25 -2.31 6.81
C GLY A 128 -5.00 -1.28 7.92
N PRO A 129 -5.96 -1.10 8.85
CA PRO A 129 -5.74 -0.38 10.12
C PRO A 129 -4.77 -1.13 11.06
N LEU A 130 -3.53 -1.25 10.62
CA LEU A 130 -2.45 -2.03 11.22
C LEU A 130 -1.25 -1.12 11.47
N GLU A 131 -0.54 -1.38 12.56
CA GLU A 131 0.70 -0.72 12.93
C GLU A 131 1.81 -1.75 13.15
N ILE A 132 3.06 -1.30 13.29
CA ILE A 132 4.22 -2.21 13.45
C ILE A 132 4.01 -3.19 14.61
N THR A 133 3.44 -2.71 15.72
CA THR A 133 3.25 -3.50 16.95
C THR A 133 1.79 -3.74 17.31
N GLY A 134 0.83 -3.42 16.44
CA GLY A 134 -0.58 -3.45 16.81
C GLY A 134 -1.54 -3.48 15.63
N ALA A 135 -2.81 -3.64 15.95
CA ALA A 135 -3.91 -3.57 15.01
C ALA A 135 -5.06 -2.82 15.68
N ALA A 136 -5.77 -1.98 14.92
CA ALA A 136 -6.89 -1.22 15.45
C ALA A 136 -8.04 -2.14 15.88
N SER A 137 -8.94 -1.59 16.71
CA SER A 137 -10.23 -2.22 16.99
C SER A 137 -11.03 -2.37 15.69
N PRO A 138 -11.72 -3.50 15.46
CA PRO A 138 -12.56 -3.67 14.29
C PRO A 138 -13.88 -2.88 14.40
N ARG A 139 -14.12 -2.17 15.52
CA ARG A 139 -15.32 -1.40 15.81
C ARG A 139 -15.74 -0.49 14.67
N GLN A 140 -14.86 0.42 14.22
CA GLN A 140 -15.20 1.41 13.19
C GLN A 140 -15.71 0.73 11.91
N ALA A 141 -15.01 -0.32 11.45
CA ALA A 141 -15.39 -1.06 10.26
C ALA A 141 -16.72 -1.81 10.44
N LEU A 142 -16.89 -2.55 11.53
CA LEU A 142 -18.13 -3.31 11.76
C LEU A 142 -19.35 -2.43 11.95
N THR A 143 -19.25 -1.39 12.79
CA THR A 143 -20.40 -0.53 13.09
C THR A 143 -20.81 0.29 11.88
N SER A 144 -19.86 0.71 11.04
CA SER A 144 -20.15 1.44 9.81
C SER A 144 -20.81 0.54 8.75
N LEU A 145 -20.34 -0.70 8.59
CA LEU A 145 -21.02 -1.68 7.72
C LEU A 145 -22.45 -1.97 8.22
N HIS A 146 -22.61 -2.21 9.52
CA HIS A 146 -23.92 -2.48 10.12
C HIS A 146 -24.88 -1.30 9.94
N ALA A 147 -24.42 -0.07 10.20
CA ALA A 147 -25.21 1.14 10.02
C ALA A 147 -25.64 1.33 8.56
N TYR A 148 -24.72 1.10 7.62
CA TYR A 148 -25.03 1.14 6.19
C TYR A 148 -26.12 0.14 5.82
N LEU A 149 -25.98 -1.13 6.22
CA LEU A 149 -26.98 -2.17 5.91
C LEU A 149 -28.32 -1.87 6.58
N SER A 150 -28.33 -1.41 7.82
CA SER A 150 -29.53 -1.02 8.55
C SER A 150 -30.31 0.12 7.87
N ALA A 151 -29.61 1.07 7.25
CA ALA A 151 -30.24 2.17 6.53
C ALA A 151 -30.82 1.77 5.16
N HIS A 152 -30.32 0.68 4.56
CA HIS A 152 -30.62 0.32 3.17
C HIS A 152 -31.30 -1.04 2.99
N THR A 153 -31.51 -1.79 4.08
CA THR A 153 -32.11 -3.13 4.05
C THR A 153 -33.14 -3.28 5.16
N ASP A 154 -33.98 -4.32 5.06
CA ASP A 154 -34.92 -4.64 6.13
C ASP A 154 -34.13 -5.08 7.37
N THR A 155 -34.43 -4.49 8.53
CA THR A 155 -33.73 -4.76 9.78
C THR A 155 -33.87 -6.22 10.21
N ASP A 156 -34.92 -6.92 9.79
CA ASP A 156 -35.12 -8.34 10.08
C ASP A 156 -34.12 -9.25 9.34
N LEU A 157 -33.41 -8.71 8.33
CA LEU A 157 -32.33 -9.43 7.62
C LEU A 157 -30.97 -9.27 8.31
N LEU A 158 -30.81 -8.34 9.24
CA LEU A 158 -29.54 -8.15 9.93
C LEU A 158 -29.29 -9.32 10.90
N PRO A 159 -28.08 -9.90 10.93
CA PRO A 159 -27.79 -11.06 11.78
C PRO A 159 -27.81 -10.71 13.27
N CYS A 160 -27.70 -9.43 13.62
CA CYS A 160 -27.85 -8.96 15.00
C CYS A 160 -28.19 -7.45 15.06
N ALA A 161 -28.69 -7.02 16.23
CA ALA A 161 -28.87 -5.61 16.53
C ALA A 161 -27.54 -4.91 16.85
N ALA A 162 -27.46 -3.59 16.64
CA ALA A 162 -26.26 -2.79 16.90
C ALA A 162 -25.75 -2.91 18.36
N GLY A 163 -26.65 -3.00 19.34
CA GLY A 163 -26.28 -3.20 20.75
C GLY A 163 -25.64 -4.57 21.04
N THR A 164 -25.90 -5.58 20.21
CA THR A 164 -25.20 -6.87 20.30
C THR A 164 -23.76 -6.74 19.80
N LEU A 165 -23.54 -6.04 18.67
CA LEU A 165 -22.19 -5.75 18.19
C LEU A 165 -21.39 -4.96 19.23
N ASP A 166 -21.96 -3.90 19.80
CA ASP A 166 -21.29 -3.05 20.78
C ASP A 166 -20.83 -3.85 22.02
N ARG A 167 -21.72 -4.70 22.55
CA ARG A 167 -21.41 -5.57 23.69
C ARG A 167 -20.30 -6.59 23.36
N LEU A 168 -20.33 -7.20 22.17
CA LEU A 168 -19.32 -8.17 21.75
C LEU A 168 -17.96 -7.52 21.47
N LEU A 169 -17.98 -6.29 20.93
CA LEU A 169 -16.77 -5.51 20.67
C LEU A 169 -16.07 -5.11 21.98
N GLY A 170 -16.80 -4.83 23.05
CA GLY A 170 -16.22 -4.44 24.34
C GLY A 170 -15.42 -3.14 24.26
N SER A 171 -14.34 -2.97 25.04
CA SER A 171 -13.52 -1.75 24.92
C SER A 171 -12.59 -1.82 23.70
N ASP A 172 -12.21 -0.70 23.09
CA ASP A 172 -11.30 -0.71 21.94
C ASP A 172 -9.85 -1.03 22.36
N GLU A 173 -9.48 -0.69 23.59
CA GLU A 173 -8.16 -0.91 24.17
C GLU A 173 -7.78 -2.40 24.25
N GLN A 174 -8.76 -3.30 24.45
CA GLN A 174 -8.49 -4.74 24.50
C GLN A 174 -8.09 -5.32 23.12
N TRP A 175 -8.53 -4.66 22.04
CA TRP A 175 -8.12 -5.02 20.69
C TRP A 175 -6.76 -4.39 20.35
N ALA A 176 -6.58 -3.12 20.70
CA ALA A 176 -5.39 -2.34 20.38
C ALA A 176 -4.21 -2.54 21.36
N GLU A 177 -4.20 -3.61 22.15
CA GLU A 177 -3.16 -3.92 23.14
C GLU A 177 -1.79 -4.09 22.47
N PRO A 178 -0.83 -3.14 22.63
CA PRO A 178 0.43 -3.15 21.87
C PRO A 178 1.32 -4.36 22.16
N ALA A 179 1.21 -4.94 23.35
CA ALA A 179 2.00 -6.11 23.70
C ALA A 179 1.49 -7.40 23.04
N ALA A 180 0.27 -7.41 22.49
CA ALA A 180 -0.33 -8.60 21.87
C ALA A 180 0.46 -9.13 20.67
N MET A 181 1.20 -8.26 19.98
CA MET A 181 2.10 -8.67 18.89
C MET A 181 3.20 -9.64 19.37
N MET A 182 3.78 -9.35 20.53
CA MET A 182 4.89 -10.12 21.11
C MET A 182 4.41 -11.22 22.06
N ASP A 183 3.31 -10.97 22.77
CA ASP A 183 2.66 -11.93 23.67
C ASP A 183 1.26 -12.29 23.16
N PRO A 184 1.10 -13.43 22.44
CA PRO A 184 -0.18 -13.81 21.85
C PRO A 184 -1.28 -14.04 22.91
N ALA A 185 -0.94 -14.33 24.17
CA ALA A 185 -1.94 -14.52 25.22
C ALA A 185 -2.68 -13.21 25.58
N ARG A 186 -2.11 -12.06 25.22
CA ARG A 186 -2.73 -10.73 25.42
C ARG A 186 -3.68 -10.34 24.29
N SER A 187 -3.71 -11.07 23.17
CA SER A 187 -4.62 -10.76 22.08
C SER A 187 -6.05 -11.24 22.37
N PHE A 188 -7.02 -10.34 22.23
CA PHE A 188 -8.45 -10.66 22.38
C PHE A 188 -9.00 -11.54 21.25
N GLY A 189 -8.28 -11.69 20.12
CA GLY A 189 -8.84 -12.26 18.88
C GLY A 189 -9.29 -13.73 18.92
N ARG A 190 -8.99 -14.46 20.00
CA ARG A 190 -9.47 -15.84 20.25
C ARG A 190 -10.43 -15.94 21.43
N SER A 191 -11.04 -14.84 21.88
CA SER A 191 -12.16 -14.87 22.84
C SER A 191 -13.41 -15.49 22.20
N ALA A 192 -14.45 -15.76 23.00
CA ALA A 192 -15.72 -16.25 22.47
C ALA A 192 -16.41 -15.16 21.65
N GLU A 193 -16.33 -13.92 22.13
CA GLU A 193 -16.89 -12.73 21.53
C GLU A 193 -16.23 -12.42 20.18
N ALA A 194 -14.90 -12.49 20.08
CA ALA A 194 -14.18 -12.29 18.83
C ALA A 194 -14.53 -13.37 17.78
N ARG A 195 -14.77 -14.61 18.21
CA ARG A 195 -15.22 -15.68 17.31
C ARG A 195 -16.64 -15.43 16.81
N GLU A 196 -17.54 -15.01 17.68
CA GLU A 196 -18.91 -14.65 17.31
C GLU A 196 -18.92 -13.46 16.33
N LEU A 197 -18.14 -12.42 16.61
CA LEU A 197 -17.99 -11.27 15.70
C LEU A 197 -17.51 -11.68 14.31
N ARG A 198 -16.67 -12.71 14.19
CA ARG A 198 -16.25 -13.22 12.87
C ARG A 198 -17.41 -13.84 12.10
N LEU A 199 -18.31 -14.57 12.76
CA LEU A 199 -19.50 -15.14 12.12
C LEU A 199 -20.48 -14.04 11.71
N LEU A 200 -20.78 -13.11 12.63
CA LEU A 200 -21.66 -11.98 12.34
C LEU A 200 -21.12 -11.09 11.21
N THR A 201 -19.81 -10.88 11.16
CA THR A 201 -19.18 -10.11 10.07
C THR A 201 -19.28 -10.84 8.73
N ASP A 202 -19.12 -12.16 8.72
CA ASP A 202 -19.31 -12.98 7.51
C ASP A 202 -20.74 -12.85 6.99
N ASP A 203 -21.74 -12.97 7.87
CA ASP A 203 -23.16 -12.80 7.53
C ASP A 203 -23.49 -11.37 7.04
N LEU A 204 -22.92 -10.34 7.65
CA LEU A 204 -23.09 -8.95 7.20
C LEU A 204 -22.50 -8.73 5.80
N VAL A 205 -21.32 -9.27 5.51
CA VAL A 205 -20.72 -9.20 4.17
C VAL A 205 -21.55 -9.99 3.15
N ALA A 206 -21.99 -11.19 3.51
CA ALA A 206 -22.88 -11.99 2.66
C ALA A 206 -24.19 -11.26 2.36
N LEU A 207 -24.77 -10.55 3.33
CA LEU A 207 -25.94 -9.71 3.14
C LEU A 207 -25.65 -8.55 2.17
N LEU A 208 -24.53 -7.84 2.34
CA LEU A 208 -24.11 -6.77 1.43
C LEU A 208 -23.99 -7.26 -0.02
N ASP A 209 -23.37 -8.42 -0.22
CA ASP A 209 -23.20 -9.03 -1.53
C ASP A 209 -24.54 -9.47 -2.13
N ALA A 210 -25.37 -10.18 -1.35
CA ALA A 210 -26.69 -10.65 -1.79
C ALA A 210 -27.65 -9.49 -2.15
N ARG A 211 -27.47 -8.32 -1.54
CA ARG A 211 -28.28 -7.11 -1.78
C ARG A 211 -27.66 -6.15 -2.78
N THR A 212 -26.48 -6.46 -3.35
CA THR A 212 -25.77 -5.58 -4.29
C THR A 212 -26.67 -5.09 -5.45
N PRO A 213 -27.49 -5.92 -6.14
CA PRO A 213 -28.33 -5.42 -7.24
C PRO A 213 -29.33 -4.35 -6.80
N GLN A 214 -29.93 -4.52 -5.61
CA GLN A 214 -30.85 -3.54 -5.05
C GLN A 214 -30.10 -2.27 -4.62
N LEU A 215 -28.94 -2.42 -3.97
CA LEU A 215 -28.13 -1.31 -3.48
C LEU A 215 -27.60 -0.43 -4.62
N ILE A 216 -27.16 -1.04 -5.73
CA ILE A 216 -26.76 -0.29 -6.95
C ILE A 216 -27.91 0.56 -7.50
N ALA A 217 -29.15 0.07 -7.40
CA ALA A 217 -30.32 0.79 -7.90
C ALA A 217 -30.80 1.89 -6.96
N SER A 218 -30.54 1.79 -5.65
CA SER A 218 -31.10 2.68 -4.62
C SER A 218 -30.11 3.65 -3.98
N ASP A 219 -28.80 3.42 -4.08
CA ASP A 219 -27.76 4.23 -3.44
C ASP A 219 -26.69 4.72 -4.43
N SER A 220 -25.88 5.67 -3.98
CA SER A 220 -24.67 6.12 -4.64
C SER A 220 -23.64 4.99 -4.80
N HIS A 221 -22.91 5.01 -5.91
CA HIS A 221 -21.80 4.07 -6.12
C HIS A 221 -20.71 4.22 -5.04
N GLU A 222 -20.57 5.42 -4.48
CA GLU A 222 -19.62 5.75 -3.41
C GLU A 222 -20.02 5.12 -2.07
N GLY A 223 -21.30 5.19 -1.68
CA GLY A 223 -21.81 4.55 -0.47
C GLY A 223 -21.59 3.04 -0.48
N LEU A 224 -21.93 2.38 -1.58
CA LEU A 224 -21.69 0.94 -1.74
C LEU A 224 -20.18 0.59 -1.74
N HIS A 225 -19.34 1.39 -2.39
CA HIS A 225 -17.88 1.19 -2.36
C HIS A 225 -17.34 1.25 -0.93
N LEU A 226 -17.78 2.25 -0.17
CA LEU A 226 -17.38 2.45 1.22
C LEU A 226 -17.88 1.32 2.13
N ALA A 227 -19.13 0.85 1.96
CA ALA A 227 -19.65 -0.32 2.68
C ALA A 227 -18.81 -1.58 2.42
N ARG A 228 -18.38 -1.80 1.17
CA ARG A 228 -17.49 -2.91 0.81
C ARG A 228 -16.09 -2.76 1.42
N LEU A 229 -15.56 -1.54 1.51
CA LEU A 229 -14.31 -1.27 2.21
C LEU A 229 -14.43 -1.64 3.69
N TYR A 230 -15.49 -1.18 4.37
CA TYR A 230 -15.75 -1.54 5.77
C TYR A 230 -15.86 -3.05 5.97
N GLY A 231 -16.58 -3.77 5.10
CA GLY A 231 -16.68 -5.23 5.17
C GLY A 231 -15.34 -5.94 5.04
N ARG A 232 -14.53 -5.60 4.02
CA ARG A 232 -13.19 -6.20 3.85
C ARG A 232 -12.29 -5.89 5.04
N THR A 233 -12.30 -4.65 5.54
CA THR A 233 -11.48 -4.22 6.68
C THR A 233 -11.90 -4.92 7.97
N ALA A 234 -13.20 -5.04 8.25
CA ALA A 234 -13.73 -5.76 9.40
C ALA A 234 -13.30 -7.23 9.41
N VAL A 235 -13.48 -7.92 8.28
CA VAL A 235 -13.05 -9.32 8.11
C VAL A 235 -11.53 -9.45 8.29
N GLY A 236 -10.77 -8.53 7.68
CA GLY A 236 -9.31 -8.50 7.77
C GLY A 236 -8.81 -8.32 9.21
N LEU A 237 -9.31 -7.31 9.92
CA LEU A 237 -8.94 -7.03 11.31
C LEU A 237 -9.30 -8.18 12.26
N LEU A 238 -10.52 -8.72 12.18
CA LEU A 238 -10.91 -9.84 13.03
C LEU A 238 -10.08 -11.10 12.74
N ARG A 239 -9.72 -11.35 11.48
CA ARG A 239 -8.82 -12.44 11.10
C ARG A 239 -7.40 -12.18 11.62
N TYR A 240 -6.91 -10.95 11.51
CA TYR A 240 -5.59 -10.55 11.99
C TYR A 240 -5.48 -10.74 13.51
N HIS A 241 -6.43 -10.21 14.27
CA HIS A 241 -6.51 -10.41 15.73
C HIS A 241 -6.58 -11.89 16.12
N PHE A 242 -7.39 -12.71 15.41
CA PHE A 242 -7.46 -14.14 15.69
C PHE A 242 -6.11 -14.85 15.54
N TRP A 243 -5.32 -14.47 14.53
CA TRP A 243 -4.00 -15.03 14.30
C TRP A 243 -2.92 -14.36 15.16
N MET A 244 -3.13 -13.15 15.63
CA MET A 244 -2.27 -12.50 16.61
C MET A 244 -2.25 -13.30 17.93
N ALA A 245 -3.40 -13.88 18.31
CA ALA A 245 -3.52 -14.80 19.44
C ALA A 245 -2.95 -16.22 19.21
N ASP A 246 -2.31 -16.49 18.06
CA ASP A 246 -1.75 -17.80 17.76
C ASP A 246 -0.37 -18.01 18.43
N THR A 247 -0.14 -19.19 18.98
CA THR A 247 1.12 -19.52 19.65
C THR A 247 2.10 -20.30 18.75
N SER A 248 1.73 -20.58 17.50
CA SER A 248 2.61 -21.34 16.61
C SER A 248 3.81 -20.50 16.15
N PRO A 249 4.93 -21.16 15.80
CA PRO A 249 6.09 -20.48 15.22
C PRO A 249 5.77 -19.75 13.90
N SER A 250 4.71 -20.13 13.21
CA SER A 250 4.29 -19.56 11.93
C SER A 250 3.44 -18.30 12.08
N ARG A 251 3.13 -17.86 13.31
CA ARG A 251 2.29 -16.68 13.57
C ARG A 251 2.76 -15.46 12.77
N LEU A 252 4.02 -15.07 12.95
CA LEU A 252 4.52 -13.80 12.42
C LEU A 252 4.57 -13.78 10.87
N PRO A 253 5.14 -14.78 10.17
CA PRO A 253 5.04 -14.85 8.71
C PRO A 253 3.58 -14.84 8.20
N TRP A 254 2.68 -15.47 8.95
CA TRP A 254 1.27 -15.50 8.59
C TRP A 254 0.58 -14.13 8.78
N LEU A 255 0.87 -13.40 9.86
CA LEU A 255 0.38 -12.02 10.04
C LEU A 255 0.86 -11.09 8.92
N MET A 256 2.11 -11.23 8.46
CA MET A 256 2.61 -10.49 7.30
C MET A 256 1.82 -10.84 6.02
N SER A 257 1.55 -12.14 5.82
CA SER A 257 0.73 -12.62 4.70
C SER A 257 -0.70 -12.07 4.76
N LEU A 258 -1.28 -11.92 5.96
CA LEU A 258 -2.62 -11.35 6.15
C LEU A 258 -2.65 -9.85 5.85
N ARG A 259 -1.65 -9.08 6.29
CA ARG A 259 -1.53 -7.65 5.97
C ARG A 259 -1.47 -7.44 4.46
N ASP A 260 -0.55 -8.12 3.78
CA ASP A 260 -0.43 -8.01 2.32
C ASP A 260 -1.66 -8.54 1.57
N SER A 261 -2.39 -9.51 2.13
CA SER A 261 -3.67 -9.95 1.58
C SER A 261 -4.75 -8.86 1.70
N MET A 262 -4.80 -8.11 2.81
CA MET A 262 -5.69 -6.97 2.98
C MET A 262 -5.33 -5.85 1.99
N MET A 263 -4.04 -5.54 1.87
CA MET A 263 -3.52 -4.58 0.90
C MET A 263 -3.90 -4.95 -0.54
N ALA A 264 -3.67 -6.20 -0.94
CA ALA A 264 -4.03 -6.68 -2.27
C ALA A 264 -5.54 -6.56 -2.55
N ALA A 265 -6.39 -6.89 -1.57
CA ALA A 265 -7.84 -6.77 -1.73
C ALA A 265 -8.29 -5.31 -1.94
N ASN A 266 -7.66 -4.37 -1.24
CA ASN A 266 -7.92 -2.94 -1.43
C ASN A 266 -7.42 -2.45 -2.79
N LEU A 267 -6.22 -2.84 -3.21
CA LEU A 267 -5.68 -2.50 -4.53
C LEU A 267 -6.53 -3.03 -5.68
N LEU A 268 -7.02 -4.27 -5.60
CA LEU A 268 -7.92 -4.85 -6.59
C LEU A 268 -9.25 -4.09 -6.65
N ALA A 269 -9.82 -3.71 -5.49
CA ALA A 269 -11.03 -2.92 -5.45
C ALA A 269 -10.84 -1.52 -6.07
N LEU A 270 -9.67 -0.91 -5.91
CA LEU A 270 -9.33 0.36 -6.58
C LEU A 270 -9.19 0.17 -8.09
N ALA A 271 -8.54 -0.90 -8.53
CA ALA A 271 -8.38 -1.21 -9.96
C ALA A 271 -9.73 -1.39 -10.67
N GLU A 272 -10.76 -1.90 -9.98
CA GLU A 272 -12.14 -2.00 -10.49
C GLU A 272 -12.81 -0.63 -10.71
N GLN A 273 -12.42 0.40 -9.96
CA GLN A 273 -12.94 1.76 -10.14
C GLN A 273 -12.24 2.50 -11.29
N GLY A 274 -10.99 2.15 -11.58
CA GLY A 274 -10.24 2.72 -12.70
C GLY A 274 -8.73 2.66 -12.48
N PRO A 275 -7.95 3.27 -13.38
CA PRO A 275 -6.49 3.31 -13.26
C PRO A 275 -6.03 4.06 -12.00
N ALA A 276 -5.20 3.41 -11.19
CA ALA A 276 -4.63 3.97 -9.97
C ALA A 276 -3.09 3.92 -9.95
N LEU A 277 -2.52 4.95 -9.34
CA LEU A 277 -1.10 5.03 -8.97
C LEU A 277 -0.95 4.51 -7.55
N VAL A 278 0.07 3.70 -7.29
CA VAL A 278 0.29 3.07 -5.98
C VAL A 278 1.70 3.39 -5.50
N ASN A 279 1.88 3.77 -4.24
CA ASN A 279 3.19 3.93 -3.61
C ASN A 279 3.27 3.23 -2.25
N ALA A 280 4.33 2.46 -2.08
CA ALA A 280 4.60 1.61 -0.92
C ALA A 280 6.08 1.23 -0.87
N HIS A 281 6.52 0.53 0.17
CA HIS A 281 7.80 -0.16 0.17
C HIS A 281 7.90 -1.15 -1.00
N ASN A 282 9.08 -1.30 -1.62
CA ASN A 282 9.35 -2.27 -2.69
C ASN A 282 8.88 -3.68 -2.30
N GLY A 283 9.10 -4.05 -1.04
CA GLY A 283 8.69 -5.35 -0.49
C GLY A 283 7.18 -5.60 -0.52
N HIS A 284 6.33 -4.58 -0.53
CA HIS A 284 4.87 -4.77 -0.64
C HIS A 284 4.38 -4.86 -2.10
N LEU A 285 5.19 -4.43 -3.07
CA LEU A 285 4.79 -4.28 -4.47
C LEU A 285 5.51 -5.24 -5.44
N GLN A 286 6.62 -5.85 -5.02
CA GLN A 286 7.36 -6.81 -5.85
C GLN A 286 6.53 -8.07 -6.16
N ARG A 287 6.88 -8.81 -7.22
CA ARG A 287 6.21 -10.08 -7.60
C ARG A 287 6.81 -11.32 -6.94
N ASP A 288 7.92 -11.16 -6.24
CA ASP A 288 8.66 -12.22 -5.57
C ASP A 288 8.31 -12.26 -4.08
N ARG A 289 8.66 -13.36 -3.42
CA ARG A 289 8.43 -13.48 -1.97
C ARG A 289 9.21 -12.40 -1.24
N SER A 290 8.50 -11.67 -0.40
CA SER A 290 9.09 -10.65 0.45
C SER A 290 9.73 -11.31 1.65
N THR A 291 10.84 -10.73 2.09
CA THR A 291 11.62 -11.28 3.18
C THR A 291 12.00 -10.17 4.16
N THR A 292 12.04 -10.51 5.44
CA THR A 292 12.65 -9.68 6.48
C THR A 292 13.28 -10.57 7.53
N ARG A 293 14.07 -9.97 8.44
CA ARG A 293 14.66 -10.69 9.56
C ARG A 293 14.09 -10.15 10.86
N MET A 294 13.51 -11.02 11.67
CA MET A 294 13.08 -10.67 13.02
C MET A 294 13.66 -11.67 14.03
N SER A 295 14.30 -11.15 15.07
CA SER A 295 15.00 -11.96 16.09
C SER A 295 15.95 -13.01 15.48
N GLY A 296 16.64 -12.66 14.40
CA GLY A 296 17.57 -13.54 13.69
C GLY A 296 16.94 -14.62 12.81
N ARG A 297 15.62 -14.67 12.67
CA ARG A 297 14.91 -15.62 11.80
C ARG A 297 14.38 -14.92 10.55
N PRO A 298 14.53 -15.53 9.36
CA PRO A 298 13.88 -15.03 8.15
C PRO A 298 12.36 -15.21 8.28
N LEU A 299 11.62 -14.17 7.97
CA LEU A 299 10.18 -14.22 7.73
C LEU A 299 9.98 -14.03 6.23
N GLU A 300 9.08 -14.82 5.65
CA GLU A 300 8.84 -14.82 4.21
C GLU A 300 7.33 -14.90 3.93
N TRP A 301 6.83 -14.05 3.04
CA TRP A 301 5.42 -14.02 2.64
C TRP A 301 5.28 -13.61 1.17
N TRP A 302 4.10 -13.81 0.61
CA TRP A 302 3.76 -13.25 -0.70
C TRP A 302 3.28 -11.81 -0.50
N SER A 303 3.89 -10.89 -1.23
CA SER A 303 3.57 -9.47 -1.18
C SER A 303 2.17 -9.16 -1.72
N ALA A 304 1.65 -7.97 -1.43
CA ALA A 304 0.43 -7.47 -2.04
C ALA A 304 0.56 -7.42 -3.57
N GLY A 305 1.71 -6.97 -4.08
CA GLY A 305 2.03 -6.93 -5.50
C GLY A 305 1.98 -8.29 -6.18
N ALA A 306 2.51 -9.35 -5.55
CA ALA A 306 2.45 -10.71 -6.09
C ALA A 306 1.02 -11.26 -6.16
N LEU A 307 0.20 -10.95 -5.16
CA LEU A 307 -1.21 -11.33 -5.13
C LEU A 307 -2.04 -10.58 -6.18
N VAL A 308 -1.77 -9.28 -6.37
CA VAL A 308 -2.39 -8.44 -7.40
C VAL A 308 -1.99 -8.90 -8.79
N ASP A 309 -0.70 -9.16 -9.02
CA ASP A 309 -0.15 -9.66 -10.29
C ASP A 309 -0.83 -10.97 -10.72
N THR A 310 -1.09 -11.88 -9.77
CA THR A 310 -1.81 -13.14 -10.05
C THR A 310 -3.23 -12.92 -10.60
N ARG A 311 -3.85 -11.76 -10.32
CA ARG A 311 -5.22 -11.42 -10.77
C ARG A 311 -5.24 -10.52 -12.00
N LEU A 312 -4.29 -9.58 -12.08
CA LEU A 312 -4.27 -8.53 -13.10
C LEU A 312 -3.28 -8.81 -14.23
N GLY A 313 -2.28 -9.68 -14.02
CA GLY A 313 -1.21 -9.93 -14.99
C GLY A 313 -0.60 -8.64 -15.50
N GLU A 314 -0.52 -8.47 -16.82
CA GLU A 314 0.04 -7.25 -17.43
C GLU A 314 -0.83 -5.98 -17.22
N GLU A 315 -2.01 -6.06 -16.57
CA GLU A 315 -2.70 -4.86 -16.06
C GLU A 315 -2.09 -4.30 -14.75
N TYR A 316 -1.13 -5.01 -14.15
CA TYR A 316 -0.30 -4.57 -13.03
C TYR A 316 1.13 -4.30 -13.53
N ALA A 317 1.64 -3.10 -13.29
CA ALA A 317 3.04 -2.75 -13.53
C ALA A 317 3.70 -2.28 -12.24
N PHE A 318 4.94 -2.72 -12.01
CA PHE A 318 5.74 -2.40 -10.85
C PHE A 318 7.08 -1.80 -11.25
N LEU A 319 7.31 -0.58 -10.75
CA LEU A 319 8.60 0.09 -10.80
C LEU A 319 9.24 0.07 -9.42
N ALA A 320 10.38 -0.60 -9.30
CA ALA A 320 11.14 -0.61 -8.05
C ALA A 320 12.03 0.65 -7.98
N THR A 321 12.01 1.35 -6.84
CA THR A 321 12.99 2.42 -6.62
C THR A 321 14.26 1.85 -6.03
N VAL A 322 15.41 2.29 -6.52
CA VAL A 322 16.76 1.88 -6.10
C VAL A 322 17.61 3.10 -5.80
N LEU A 323 18.46 3.03 -4.77
CA LEU A 323 19.25 4.16 -4.28
C LEU A 323 20.75 3.93 -4.46
N GLY A 324 21.49 5.00 -4.75
CA GLY A 324 22.94 5.01 -4.65
C GLY A 324 23.40 5.18 -3.21
N THR A 325 23.31 6.39 -2.65
CA THR A 325 23.76 6.69 -1.29
C THR A 325 22.67 7.27 -0.40
N MET A 326 22.82 7.08 0.91
CA MET A 326 22.04 7.72 1.96
C MET A 326 22.95 7.97 3.18
N PRO A 327 23.83 9.00 3.10
CA PRO A 327 24.96 9.14 4.02
C PRO A 327 24.59 9.32 5.49
N HIS A 328 23.46 9.98 5.77
CA HIS A 328 22.96 10.23 7.13
C HIS A 328 22.54 8.94 7.86
N HIS A 329 22.32 7.85 7.13
CA HIS A 329 22.10 6.51 7.67
C HIS A 329 23.29 5.57 7.44
N GLY A 330 24.45 6.09 7.03
CA GLY A 330 25.67 5.30 6.82
C GLY A 330 25.64 4.40 5.56
N VAL A 331 24.67 4.60 4.67
CA VAL A 331 24.61 3.90 3.38
C VAL A 331 25.52 4.63 2.38
N SER A 332 26.74 4.12 2.23
CA SER A 332 27.77 4.71 1.36
C SER A 332 27.66 4.23 -0.09
N THR A 333 28.59 4.68 -0.95
CA THR A 333 28.67 4.28 -2.37
C THR A 333 28.48 2.77 -2.55
N PRO A 334 27.56 2.34 -3.45
CA PRO A 334 27.31 0.93 -3.69
C PRO A 334 28.55 0.23 -4.30
N PRO A 335 28.77 -1.07 -4.00
CA PRO A 335 29.82 -1.86 -4.64
C PRO A 335 29.68 -1.84 -6.17
N PRO A 336 30.78 -1.65 -6.95
CA PRO A 336 30.70 -1.47 -8.41
C PRO A 336 30.19 -2.69 -9.19
N ASP A 337 30.19 -3.87 -8.56
CA ASP A 337 29.67 -5.14 -9.08
C ASP A 337 28.21 -5.43 -8.67
N SER A 338 27.60 -4.54 -7.88
CA SER A 338 26.17 -4.56 -7.58
C SER A 338 25.35 -3.82 -8.63
N LEU A 339 24.04 -4.08 -8.68
CA LEU A 339 23.13 -3.39 -9.59
C LEU A 339 23.14 -1.88 -9.32
N GLU A 340 23.05 -1.47 -8.06
CA GLU A 340 23.13 -0.08 -7.65
C GLU A 340 24.47 0.55 -8.01
N GLY A 341 25.57 -0.21 -7.96
CA GLY A 341 26.92 0.23 -8.37
C GLY A 341 26.99 0.58 -9.85
N LEU A 342 26.45 -0.29 -10.70
CA LEU A 342 26.37 -0.06 -12.13
C LEU A 342 25.55 1.19 -12.46
N LEU A 343 24.42 1.38 -11.80
CA LEU A 343 23.55 2.55 -11.98
C LEU A 343 24.18 3.84 -11.43
N TYR A 344 24.90 3.76 -10.30
CA TYR A 344 25.56 4.89 -9.66
C TYR A 344 26.71 5.48 -10.48
N ALA A 345 27.36 4.66 -11.31
CA ALA A 345 28.42 5.10 -12.20
C ALA A 345 27.94 6.02 -13.34
N LEU A 346 26.63 6.08 -13.58
CA LEU A 346 26.02 6.97 -14.57
C LEU A 346 25.93 8.42 -14.04
N PRO A 347 25.98 9.45 -14.90
CA PRO A 347 26.17 10.84 -14.45
C PRO A 347 24.97 11.43 -13.72
N ASP A 348 23.76 11.25 -14.26
CA ASP A 348 22.52 11.87 -13.77
C ASP A 348 22.06 11.41 -12.37
N ASP A 349 21.44 12.33 -11.64
CA ASP A 349 20.99 12.15 -10.26
C ASP A 349 19.76 11.26 -10.12
N SER A 350 18.89 11.22 -11.13
CA SER A 350 17.78 10.28 -11.17
C SER A 350 17.44 9.85 -12.60
N ARG A 351 16.96 8.62 -12.74
CA ARG A 351 16.62 8.02 -14.04
C ARG A 351 15.56 6.93 -13.90
N VAL A 352 14.75 6.79 -14.94
CA VAL A 352 13.96 5.58 -15.18
C VAL A 352 14.85 4.60 -15.96
N VAL A 353 14.81 3.32 -15.61
CA VAL A 353 15.61 2.27 -16.24
C VAL A 353 14.67 1.21 -16.80
N ASP A 354 14.85 0.86 -18.07
CA ASP A 354 14.27 -0.32 -18.70
C ASP A 354 14.88 -1.57 -18.05
N ALA A 355 14.10 -2.27 -17.24
CA ALA A 355 14.55 -3.46 -16.52
C ALA A 355 14.86 -4.62 -17.48
N ALA A 356 14.06 -4.81 -18.53
CA ALA A 356 14.27 -5.85 -19.53
C ALA A 356 15.51 -5.54 -20.39
N GLY A 357 15.66 -4.29 -20.82
CA GLY A 357 16.87 -3.82 -21.49
C GLY A 357 18.12 -3.96 -20.64
N LEU A 358 18.03 -3.66 -19.33
CA LEU A 358 19.13 -3.84 -18.38
C LEU A 358 19.50 -5.31 -18.20
N ALA A 359 18.52 -6.20 -18.02
CA ALA A 359 18.76 -7.64 -17.94
C ALA A 359 19.43 -8.18 -19.22
N ALA A 360 18.98 -7.73 -20.38
CA ALA A 360 19.59 -8.08 -21.67
C ALA A 360 21.04 -7.58 -21.79
N ALA A 361 21.32 -6.34 -21.37
CA ALA A 361 22.67 -5.79 -21.37
C ALA A 361 23.62 -6.56 -20.44
N LEU A 362 23.13 -7.08 -19.32
CA LEU A 362 23.90 -7.91 -18.40
C LEU A 362 24.21 -9.32 -18.95
N GLY A 363 23.53 -9.75 -20.02
CA GLY A 363 23.84 -10.99 -20.74
C GLY A 363 23.80 -12.24 -19.87
N GLY A 364 22.92 -12.29 -18.87
CA GLY A 364 22.82 -13.39 -17.90
C GLY A 364 23.82 -13.33 -16.74
N THR A 365 24.70 -12.32 -16.71
CA THR A 365 25.58 -12.06 -15.54
C THR A 365 24.76 -11.41 -14.44
N ARG A 366 24.48 -12.13 -13.36
CA ARG A 366 23.76 -11.58 -12.21
C ARG A 366 24.70 -10.70 -11.36
N PRO A 367 24.36 -9.40 -11.13
CA PRO A 367 25.11 -8.55 -10.21
C PRO A 367 25.13 -9.12 -8.79
N ALA A 368 26.16 -8.74 -8.01
CA ALA A 368 26.23 -9.10 -6.60
C ALA A 368 25.09 -8.40 -5.82
N PRO A 369 24.39 -9.08 -4.90
CA PRO A 369 23.45 -8.42 -4.01
C PRO A 369 24.16 -7.38 -3.13
N ARG A 370 23.60 -6.18 -3.06
CA ARG A 370 24.10 -5.16 -2.13
C ARG A 370 23.64 -5.48 -0.71
N VAL A 371 24.52 -5.30 0.26
CA VAL A 371 24.20 -5.39 1.70
C VAL A 371 24.23 -3.98 2.29
N SER A 372 23.17 -3.60 2.99
CA SER A 372 23.07 -2.31 3.68
C SER A 372 23.48 -2.46 5.16
N PRO A 373 24.27 -1.53 5.73
CA PRO A 373 24.48 -1.45 7.18
C PRO A 373 23.27 -0.88 7.93
N TYR A 374 22.35 -0.21 7.23
CA TYR A 374 21.13 0.37 7.79
C TYR A 374 19.94 -0.56 7.52
N TYR A 375 19.28 -1.00 8.59
CA TYR A 375 18.16 -1.94 8.52
C TYR A 375 16.92 -1.38 7.82
N GLY A 376 16.77 -0.04 7.80
CA GLY A 376 15.63 0.63 7.17
C GLY A 376 15.80 0.83 5.65
N TYR A 377 16.94 0.44 5.07
CA TYR A 377 17.15 0.40 3.63
C TYR A 377 17.19 -1.05 3.15
N SER A 378 16.31 -1.37 2.19
CA SER A 378 16.21 -2.67 1.53
C SER A 378 16.77 -2.58 0.10
N PRO A 379 18.03 -2.98 -0.15
CA PRO A 379 18.58 -3.05 -1.49
C PRO A 379 17.77 -3.99 -2.38
N LEU A 380 17.82 -3.79 -3.70
CA LEU A 380 17.10 -4.66 -4.62
C LEU A 380 17.81 -6.01 -4.72
N ASP A 381 17.06 -7.11 -4.66
CA ASP A 381 17.61 -8.41 -5.04
C ASP A 381 17.77 -8.46 -6.57
N PRO A 382 19.00 -8.57 -7.11
CA PRO A 382 19.21 -8.63 -8.55
C PRO A 382 18.53 -9.84 -9.21
N ALA A 383 18.15 -10.87 -8.45
CA ALA A 383 17.37 -12.00 -8.94
C ALA A 383 15.95 -11.61 -9.38
N HIS A 384 15.42 -10.49 -8.90
CA HIS A 384 14.07 -10.02 -9.22
C HIS A 384 14.02 -9.18 -10.51
N LEU A 385 15.16 -8.83 -11.10
CA LEU A 385 15.25 -7.88 -12.22
C LEU A 385 14.36 -8.27 -13.41
N ASP A 386 14.31 -9.56 -13.75
CA ASP A 386 13.50 -10.08 -14.88
C ASP A 386 11.99 -10.02 -14.63
N ARG A 387 11.56 -9.72 -13.39
CA ARG A 387 10.15 -9.67 -12.94
C ARG A 387 9.69 -8.25 -12.61
N ILE A 388 10.51 -7.24 -12.90
CA ILE A 388 10.24 -5.83 -12.65
C ILE A 388 10.05 -5.13 -13.99
N ASP A 389 9.07 -4.24 -14.10
CA ASP A 389 8.74 -3.57 -15.37
C ASP A 389 9.65 -2.37 -15.64
N GLY A 390 10.20 -1.75 -14.58
CA GLY A 390 11.20 -0.70 -14.68
C GLY A 390 11.82 -0.36 -13.33
N LEU A 391 12.93 0.37 -13.32
CA LEU A 391 13.52 0.88 -12.09
C LEU A 391 13.45 2.40 -12.07
N VAL A 392 13.26 2.99 -10.90
CA VAL A 392 13.54 4.40 -10.66
C VAL A 392 14.80 4.48 -9.81
N PHE A 393 15.91 4.92 -10.40
CA PHE A 393 17.15 5.10 -9.67
C PHE A 393 17.29 6.53 -9.17
N VAL A 394 17.61 6.68 -7.88
CA VAL A 394 17.95 7.96 -7.24
C VAL A 394 19.37 7.84 -6.69
N LYS A 395 20.26 8.71 -7.18
CA LYS A 395 21.70 8.59 -6.94
C LYS A 395 22.08 8.88 -5.50
N ASP A 396 21.61 9.99 -4.95
CA ASP A 396 21.96 10.43 -3.61
C ASP A 396 20.71 10.89 -2.83
N VAL A 397 20.58 10.41 -1.60
CA VAL A 397 19.52 10.80 -0.65
C VAL A 397 20.16 11.61 0.48
N PRO A 398 20.17 12.95 0.38
CA PRO A 398 20.65 13.82 1.45
C PRO A 398 19.70 13.75 2.66
N GLN A 399 20.19 14.25 3.80
CA GLN A 399 19.33 14.47 4.96
C GLN A 399 18.27 15.53 4.59
N SER A 400 16.99 15.18 4.77
CA SER A 400 15.84 16.05 4.48
C SER A 400 15.54 17.03 5.60
#